data_AF-A0A7C3XYR7-F1
#
_entry.id   AF-A0A7C3XYR7-F1
#
_cell.length_a   1.000
_cell.length_b   1.000
_cell.length_c   1.000
_cell.angle_alpha   90.00
_cell.angle_beta   90.00
_cell.angle_gamma   90.00
#
_symmetry.space_group_name_H-M   'P 1'
#
loop_
_entity.id
_entity.type
_entity.pdbx_description
1 polymer ?
#
loop_
_entity_poly.entity_id
_entity_poly.type
_entity_poly.pdbx_seq_one_letter_code
_entity_poly.pdbx_strand_id
1 'polypeptide(L)' 'METILLLTGLILVVEGMPYFAFPSLVKKWIAQVLELSDALLRVLGLVAMLFGLFLVYLARRIL' A
#
# COMPACT_ATOMS: atom_id res chain seq x y z
N MET A 1 20.95 8.23 5.43
CA MET A 1 20.11 7.63 6.50
C MET A 1 18.80 8.41 6.70
N GLU A 2 18.83 9.73 6.62
CA GLU A 2 17.64 10.59 6.80
C GLU A 2 16.48 10.26 5.85
N THR A 3 16.75 10.04 4.55
CA THR A 3 15.69 9.72 3.57
C THR A 3 14.96 8.42 3.87
N ILE A 4 15.67 7.41 4.41
CA ILE A 4 15.05 6.13 4.78
C ILE A 4 14.07 6.34 5.93
N LEU A 5 14.51 7.05 6.98
CA LEU A 5 13.65 7.38 8.13
C LEU A 5 12.42 8.19 7.72
N LEU A 6 12.58 9.14 6.80
CA LEU A 6 11.50 10.00 6.34
C LEU A 6 10.48 9.22 5.48
N LEU A 7 10.95 8.36 4.57
CA LEU A 7 10.08 7.48 3.78
C LEU A 7 9.35 6.47 4.68
N THR A 8 10.05 5.86 5.64
CA THR A 8 9.42 4.94 6.59
C THR A 8 8.38 5.66 7.45
N GLY A 9 8.69 6.86 7.95
CA GLY A 9 7.73 7.66 8.71
C GLY A 9 6.49 8.02 7.89
N LEU A 10 6.67 8.43 6.64
CA LEU A 10 5.56 8.76 5.75
C LEU A 10 4.68 7.53 5.46
N ILE A 11 5.29 6.37 5.19
CA ILE A 11 4.55 5.10 4.99
C ILE A 11 3.72 4.77 6.23
N LEU A 12 4.27 4.92 7.44
CA LEU A 12 3.53 4.67 8.68
C LEU A 12 2.35 5.63 8.89
N VAL A 13 2.50 6.91 8.55
CA VAL A 13 1.40 7.89 8.63
C VAL A 13 0.30 7.55 7.63
N VAL A 14 0.66 7.26 6.38
CA VAL A 14 -0.29 6.93 5.31
C VAL A 14 -1.02 5.62 5.62
N GLU A 15 -0.30 4.57 6.03
CA GLU A 15 -0.89 3.30 6.44
C GLU A 15 -1.77 3.46 7.69
N GLY A 16 -1.34 4.27 8.67
CA GLY A 16 -2.08 4.50 9.91
C GLY A 16 -3.40 5.29 9.73
N MET A 17 -3.47 6.15 8.72
CA MET A 17 -4.61 7.05 8.51
C MET A 17 -5.95 6.32 8.30
N PRO A 18 -6.07 5.30 7.42
CA PRO A 18 -7.29 4.51 7.29
C PRO A 18 -7.75 3.86 8.60
N TYR A 19 -6.83 3.33 9.41
CA TYR A 19 -7.17 2.70 10.70
C TYR A 19 -7.73 3.71 11.70
N PHE A 20 -7.19 4.93 11.72
CA PHE A 20 -7.63 6.00 12.61
C PHE A 20 -8.94 6.64 12.14
N ALA A 21 -9.02 7.02 10.85
CA ALA A 21 -10.14 7.79 10.31
C ALA A 21 -11.38 6.91 10.02
N PHE A 22 -11.18 5.67 9.55
CA PHE A 22 -12.28 4.81 9.08
C PHE A 22 -12.13 3.33 9.53
N PRO A 23 -12.07 3.05 10.85
CA PRO A 23 -11.81 1.71 11.36
C PRO A 23 -12.86 0.67 10.95
N SER A 24 -14.13 1.06 10.78
CA SER A 24 -15.21 0.17 10.36
C SER A 24 -15.08 -0.26 8.90
N LEU A 25 -14.62 0.64 8.02
CA LEU A 25 -14.38 0.35 6.61
C LEU A 25 -13.20 -0.61 6.44
N VAL A 26 -12.12 -0.36 7.18
CA VAL A 26 -10.93 -1.24 7.17
C VAL A 26 -11.28 -2.66 7.59
N LYS A 27 -12.07 -2.82 8.67
CA LYS A 27 -12.53 -4.17 9.10
C LYS A 27 -13.33 -4.89 8.02
N LYS A 28 -14.23 -4.20 7.33
CA LYS A 28 -15.00 -4.78 6.21
C LYS A 28 -14.09 -5.18 5.04
N TRP A 29 -13.14 -4.32 4.69
CA TRP A 29 -12.16 -4.60 3.64
C TRP A 29 -11.32 -5.83 3.96
N ILE A 30 -10.79 -5.93 5.20
CA ILE A 30 -10.01 -7.09 5.62
C ILE A 30 -10.84 -8.37 5.54
N ALA A 31 -12.12 -8.34 5.96
CA ALA A 31 -13.00 -9.50 5.85
C ALA A 31 -13.14 -9.97 4.39
N GLN A 32 -13.29 -9.05 3.44
CA GLN A 32 -13.35 -9.39 2.01
C GLN A 32 -12.03 -9.93 1.48
N VAL A 33 -10.90 -9.39 1.94
CA VAL A 33 -9.55 -9.84 1.56
C VAL A 33 -9.30 -11.28 2.03
N LEU A 34 -9.81 -11.66 3.20
CA LEU A 34 -9.70 -13.01 3.74
C LEU A 34 -10.51 -14.05 2.94
N GLU A 35 -11.52 -13.63 2.18
CA GLU A 35 -12.31 -14.51 1.31
C GLU A 35 -11.63 -14.76 -0.04
N LEU A 36 -10.59 -13.99 -0.40
CA LEU A 36 -9.85 -14.18 -1.64
C LEU A 36 -8.89 -15.37 -1.54
N SER A 37 -8.80 -16.15 -2.63
CA SER A 37 -7.78 -17.20 -2.73
C SER A 37 -6.36 -16.64 -2.73
N ASP A 38 -5.40 -17.41 -2.19
CA ASP A 38 -3.97 -17.07 -2.19
C ASP A 38 -3.44 -16.69 -3.59
N ALA A 39 -3.93 -17.36 -4.64
CA ALA A 39 -3.53 -17.07 -6.01
C ALA A 39 -3.94 -15.65 -6.44
N LEU A 40 -5.18 -15.25 -6.14
CA LEU A 40 -5.67 -13.90 -6.45
C LEU A 40 -4.93 -12.85 -5.61
N LEU A 41 -4.70 -13.10 -4.32
CA LEU A 41 -3.93 -12.19 -3.46
C LEU A 41 -2.51 -11.97 -3.99
N ARG A 42 -1.84 -13.03 -4.46
CA ARG A 42 -0.50 -12.93 -5.07
C ARG A 42 -0.51 -12.10 -6.35
N VAL A 43 -1.49 -12.30 -7.23
CA VAL A 43 -1.62 -11.54 -8.48
C VAL A 43 -1.90 -10.07 -8.18
N LEU A 44 -2.84 -9.77 -7.28
CA LEU A 44 -3.14 -8.40 -6.86
C LEU A 44 -1.91 -7.72 -6.26
N GLY A 45 -1.19 -8.42 -5.38
CA GLY A 45 0.06 -7.93 -4.80
C GLY A 45 1.12 -7.66 -5.87
N LEU A 46 1.29 -8.56 -6.85
CA LEU A 46 2.23 -8.37 -7.95
C LEU A 46 1.87 -7.15 -8.81
N VAL A 47 0.60 -7.00 -9.16
CA VAL A 47 0.11 -5.84 -9.93
C VAL A 47 0.34 -4.54 -9.15
N ALA A 48 0.06 -4.52 -7.85
CA ALA A 48 0.30 -3.37 -6.99
C ALA A 48 1.80 -3.01 -6.92
N MET A 49 2.69 -4.00 -6.77
CA MET A 49 4.14 -3.78 -6.79
C MET A 49 4.63 -3.21 -8.13
N LEU A 50 4.18 -3.78 -9.25
CA LEU A 50 4.56 -3.30 -10.59
C LEU A 50 4.06 -1.88 -10.85
N PHE A 51 2.83 -1.58 -10.43
CA PHE A 51 2.28 -0.24 -10.53
C PHE A 51 3.04 0.76 -9.65
N GLY A 52 3.38 0.40 -8.41
CA GLY A 52 4.22 1.21 -7.54
C GLY A 52 5.60 1.47 -8.14
N LEU A 53 6.24 0.44 -8.72
CA LEU A 53 7.51 0.57 -9.42
C LEU A 53 7.39 1.52 -10.63
N PHE A 54 6.31 1.41 -11.40
CA PHE A 54 6.03 2.29 -12.53
C PHE A 54 5.87 3.76 -12.07
N LEU A 55 5.15 4.01 -10.98
CA LEU A 55 5.01 5.35 -10.41
C LEU A 55 6.35 5.91 -9.93
N VAL A 56 7.17 5.11 -9.24
CA VAL A 56 8.52 5.53 -8.81
C VAL A 56 9.40 5.86 -10.02
N TYR A 57 9.33 5.05 -11.08
CA TYR A 57 10.06 5.30 -12.32
C TYR A 57 9.61 6.61 -12.98
N LEU A 58 8.30 6.83 -13.06
CA LEU A 58 7.73 8.05 -13.63
C LEU A 58 8.13 9.29 -12.83
N ALA A 59 8.00 9.23 -11.51
CA ALA A 59 8.40 10.31 -10.61
C ALA A 59 9.89 10.64 -10.77
N ARG A 60 10.77 9.63 -10.84
CA ARG A 60 12.22 9.82 -11.01
C ARG A 60 12.62 10.34 -12.39
N ARG A 61 11.81 10.08 -13.43
CA ARG A 61 12.14 10.48 -14.81
C ARG A 61 11.56 11.84 -15.18
N ILE A 62 10.46 12.24 -14.55
CA ILE A 62 9.77 13.51 -14.80
C ILE A 62 10.21 14.62 -13.85
N LEU A 63 10.53 14.30 -12.58
CA LEU A 63 11.09 15.24 -11.58
C LEU A 63 12.62 15.18 -11.58
#